data_AF-A0A2N6FTS7-F1
#
_entry.id   AF-A0A2N6FTS7-F1
#
_cell.length_a   1.000
_cell.length_b   1.000
_cell.length_c   1.000
_cell.angle_alpha   90.00
_cell.angle_beta   90.00
_cell.angle_gamma   90.00
#
_symmetry.space_group_name_H-M   'P 1'
#
loop_
_entity.id
_entity.type
_entity.pdbx_description
1 polymer ?
#
loop_
_entity_poly.entity_id
_entity_poly.type
_entity_poly.pdbx_seq_one_letter_code
_entity_poly.pdbx_strand_id
1 'polypeptide(L)'
;MCNKKYYDSVLKCPICGNDFFNVGRGRVKEYCSIDCKNINSFLNSIESKLIGISFKTESDKKALKSRIWSMSNLITFKISKDKK
;
A
#
# COMPACT_ATOMS: atom_id res chain seq x y z
N MET A 1 22.23 -17.56 -2.35
CA MET A 1 22.72 -17.01 -1.08
C MET A 1 21.57 -16.33 -0.35
N CYS A 2 20.99 -16.96 0.68
CA CYS A 2 19.95 -16.30 1.51
C CYS A 2 20.60 -15.23 2.38
N ASN A 3 20.26 -13.96 2.14
CA ASN A 3 20.71 -12.82 2.92
C ASN A 3 20.24 -12.93 4.38
N LYS A 4 21.12 -13.38 5.27
CA LYS A 4 20.93 -13.44 6.74
C LYS A 4 20.75 -12.06 7.42
N LYS A 5 20.53 -10.97 6.68
CA LYS A 5 20.80 -9.60 7.16
C LYS A 5 19.69 -8.91 7.95
N TYR A 6 18.51 -9.51 8.14
CA TYR A 6 17.36 -8.81 8.73
C TYR A 6 16.61 -9.59 9.81
N TYR A 7 17.23 -10.64 10.37
CA TYR A 7 16.64 -11.31 11.54
C TYR A 7 16.79 -10.39 12.75
N ASP A 8 15.70 -10.21 13.49
CA ASP A 8 15.64 -9.37 14.68
C ASP A 8 15.98 -7.89 14.42
N SER A 9 15.58 -7.38 13.25
CA SER A 9 15.71 -5.97 12.89
C SER A 9 14.38 -5.22 12.93
N VAL A 10 14.43 -3.95 13.29
CA VAL A 10 13.33 -3.00 13.11
C VAL A 10 13.23 -2.65 11.62
N LEU A 11 12.04 -2.80 11.05
CA LEU A 11 11.72 -2.46 9.67
C LEU A 11 10.64 -1.38 9.64
N LYS A 12 10.67 -0.55 8.61
CA LYS A 12 9.67 0.49 8.39
C LYS A 12 8.64 0.03 7.36
N CYS A 13 7.36 0.10 7.69
CA CYS A 13 6.30 -0.29 6.77
C CYS A 13 6.19 0.74 5.61
N PRO A 14 6.21 0.31 4.34
CA PRO A 14 6.13 1.22 3.20
C PRO A 14 4.75 1.88 3.02
N ILE A 15 3.72 1.38 3.70
CA ILE A 15 2.33 1.85 3.56
C ILE A 15 1.97 2.89 4.62
N CYS A 16 2.21 2.59 5.90
CA CYS A 16 1.86 3.50 7.00
C CYS A 16 3.07 4.17 7.64
N GLY A 17 4.30 3.77 7.29
CA GLY A 17 5.52 4.31 7.90
C GLY A 17 5.81 3.83 9.32
N ASN A 18 4.97 2.96 9.91
CA ASN A 18 5.21 2.42 11.25
C ASN A 18 6.41 1.48 11.27
N ASP A 19 7.17 1.56 12.35
CA ASP A 19 8.25 0.63 12.65
C ASP A 19 7.67 -0.67 13.24
N PHE A 20 8.17 -1.82 12.78
CA PHE A 20 7.75 -3.13 13.26
C PHE A 20 8.93 -4.11 13.28
N PHE A 21 8.85 -5.12 14.14
CA PHE A 21 9.97 -6.04 14.38
C PHE A 21 9.89 -7.29 13.49
N ASN A 22 10.98 -7.61 12.80
CA ASN A 22 11.08 -8.83 12.00
C ASN A 22 11.55 -10.02 12.85
N VAL A 23 10.61 -10.69 13.51
CA VAL A 23 10.85 -11.77 14.49
C VAL A 23 11.07 -13.18 13.91
N GLY A 24 10.95 -13.36 12.58
CA GLY A 24 10.88 -14.70 11.99
C GLY A 24 12.14 -15.12 11.26
N ARG A 25 12.64 -16.35 11.47
CA ARG A 25 13.76 -16.98 10.74
C ARG A 25 13.45 -17.36 9.26
N GLY A 26 12.46 -16.71 8.65
CA GLY A 26 11.95 -17.00 7.31
C GLY A 26 11.98 -15.79 6.38
N ARG A 27 10.99 -15.69 5.47
CA ARG A 27 10.84 -14.52 4.61
C ARG A 27 10.64 -13.27 5.47
N VAL A 28 11.45 -12.25 5.20
CA VAL A 28 11.36 -10.95 5.85
C VAL A 28 9.95 -10.40 5.68
N LYS A 29 9.31 -10.00 6.78
CA LYS A 29 8.00 -9.34 6.72
C LYS A 29 8.17 -7.98 6.05
N GLU A 30 7.38 -7.73 5.01
CA GLU A 30 7.40 -6.47 4.25
C GLU A 30 6.44 -5.41 4.84
N TYR A 31 5.43 -5.84 5.60
CA TYR A 31 4.36 -4.98 6.11
C TYR A 31 4.11 -5.23 7.60
N CYS A 32 3.73 -4.17 8.33
CA CYS A 32 3.44 -4.25 9.76
C CYS A 32 2.09 -4.92 10.07
N SER A 33 1.14 -4.92 9.14
CA SER A 33 -0.19 -5.52 9.31
C SER A 33 -0.73 -6.13 8.02
N ILE A 34 -1.74 -7.00 8.17
CA ILE A 34 -2.48 -7.56 7.03
C ILE A 34 -3.18 -6.46 6.21
N ASP A 35 -3.68 -5.42 6.89
CA ASP A 35 -4.33 -4.28 6.23
C ASP A 35 -3.35 -3.53 5.33
N CYS A 36 -2.13 -3.25 5.81
CA CYS A 36 -1.10 -2.62 4.99
C CYS A 36 -0.75 -3.48 3.76
N LYS A 37 -0.65 -4.80 3.93
CA LYS A 37 -0.45 -5.72 2.81
C LYS A 37 -1.61 -5.66 1.80
N ASN A 38 -2.85 -5.62 2.28
CA ASN A 38 -4.04 -5.54 1.44
C ASN A 38 -4.12 -4.21 0.68
N ILE A 39 -3.80 -3.09 1.35
CA ILE A 39 -3.70 -1.77 0.73
C ILE A 39 -2.65 -1.80 -0.39
N ASN A 40 -1.45 -2.35 -0.12
CA ASN A 40 -0.43 -2.47 -1.15
C ASN A 40 -0.89 -3.30 -2.36
N SER A 41 -1.55 -4.43 -2.12
CA SER A 41 -2.12 -5.28 -3.17
C SER A 41 -3.15 -4.54 -4.03
N PHE A 42 -4.01 -3.74 -3.38
CA PHE A 42 -4.99 -2.90 -4.06
C PHE A 42 -4.32 -1.81 -4.91
N LEU A 43 -3.32 -1.10 -4.37
CA LEU A 43 -2.56 -0.08 -5.10
C LEU A 43 -1.86 -0.68 -6.34
N ASN A 44 -1.16 -1.81 -6.19
CA ASN A 44 -0.52 -2.52 -7.30
C ASN A 44 -1.52 -2.90 -8.40
N SER A 45 -2.73 -3.32 -8.01
CA SER A 45 -3.80 -3.67 -8.96
C SER A 45 -4.31 -2.45 -9.72
N ILE A 46 -4.39 -1.29 -9.07
CA ILE A 46 -4.73 -0.03 -9.73
C ILE A 46 -3.63 0.38 -10.69
N GLU A 47 -2.37 0.41 -10.24
CA GLU A 47 -1.23 0.82 -11.05
C GLU A 47 -1.10 -0.02 -12.32
N SER A 48 -1.18 -1.35 -12.18
CA SER A 48 -1.10 -2.28 -13.32
C SER A 48 -2.19 -2.00 -14.36
N LYS A 49 -3.42 -1.69 -13.90
CA LYS A 49 -4.53 -1.34 -14.78
C LYS A 49 -4.35 0.04 -15.42
N LEU A 50 -3.88 1.03 -14.67
CA LEU A 50 -3.66 2.39 -15.18
C LEU A 50 -2.58 2.43 -16.26
N ILE A 51 -1.48 1.69 -16.07
CA ILE A 51 -0.40 1.59 -17.06
C ILE A 51 -0.90 1.01 -18.39
N GLY A 52 -1.87 0.09 -18.34
CA GLY A 52 -2.45 -0.54 -19.52
C GLY A 52 -3.48 0.31 -20.27
N ILE A 53 -3.84 1.51 -19.79
CA ILE A 53 -4.85 2.35 -20.45
C ILE A 53 -4.19 3.32 -21.43
N SER A 54 -4.55 3.18 -22.70
CA SER A 54 -4.24 4.16 -23.74
C SER A 54 -5.36 5.19 -23.87
N PHE A 55 -5.07 6.45 -23.59
CA PHE A 55 -6.01 7.56 -23.80
C PHE A 55 -5.93 8.08 -25.23
N LYS A 56 -7.09 8.27 -25.88
CA LYS A 56 -7.16 8.85 -27.22
C LYS A 56 -7.08 10.37 -27.19
N THR A 57 -7.57 10.98 -26.12
CA THR A 57 -7.58 12.44 -25.93
C THR A 57 -7.11 12.85 -24.52
N GLU A 58 -6.61 14.08 -24.37
CA GLU A 58 -6.26 14.63 -23.05
C GLU A 58 -7.52 14.83 -22.18
N SER A 59 -8.70 14.97 -22.80
CA SER A 59 -9.99 15.05 -22.10
C SER A 59 -10.30 13.75 -21.34
N ASP A 60 -10.08 12.59 -21.96
CA ASP A 60 -10.33 11.28 -21.34
C ASP A 60 -9.44 11.07 -20.10
N LYS A 61 -8.18 11.47 -20.21
CA LYS A 61 -7.21 11.43 -19.11
C LYS A 61 -7.61 12.38 -17.97
N LYS A 62 -8.07 13.60 -18.28
CA LYS A 62 -8.59 14.54 -17.28
C LYS A 62 -9.83 14.00 -16.57
N ALA A 63 -10.76 13.40 -17.32
CA ALA A 63 -11.96 12.79 -16.77
C ALA A 63 -11.63 11.64 -15.79
N LEU A 64 -10.69 10.76 -16.17
CA LEU A 64 -10.24 9.68 -15.28
C LEU A 64 -9.57 10.23 -14.02
N LYS A 65 -8.67 11.21 -14.14
CA LYS A 65 -8.02 11.85 -12.99
C LYS A 65 -9.04 12.46 -12.02
N SER A 66 -10.03 13.19 -12.56
CA SER A 66 -11.12 13.75 -11.76
C SER A 66 -11.89 12.68 -11.00
N ARG A 67 -12.21 11.55 -11.66
CA ARG A 67 -12.92 10.43 -11.04
C ARG A 67 -12.10 9.74 -9.95
N ILE A 68 -10.79 9.52 -10.18
CA ILE A 68 -9.88 8.97 -9.16
C ILE A 68 -9.80 9.90 -7.96
N TRP A 69 -9.71 11.21 -8.20
CA TRP A 69 -9.71 12.20 -7.13
C TRP A 69 -11.00 12.12 -6.30
N SER A 70 -12.17 12.06 -6.94
CA SER A 70 -13.45 11.87 -6.23
C SER A 70 -13.49 10.58 -5.40
N MET A 71 -12.90 9.48 -5.89
CA MET A 71 -12.79 8.24 -5.12
C MET A 71 -11.90 8.37 -3.90
N SER A 72 -10.84 9.19 -3.97
CA SER A 72 -9.96 9.43 -2.81
C SER A 72 -10.68 10.08 -1.63
N ASN A 73 -11.71 10.90 -1.91
CA ASN A 73 -12.55 11.51 -0.86
C ASN A 73 -13.42 10.49 -0.09
N LEU A 74 -13.58 9.26 -0.62
CA LEU A 74 -14.30 8.18 0.07
C LEU A 74 -13.42 7.46 1.10
N ILE A 75 -12.11 7.72 1.12
CA ILE A 75 -11.19 7.12 2.08
C ILE A 75 -11.41 7.77 3.44
N THR A 76 -12.27 7.18 4.26
CA THR A 76 -12.54 7.62 5.62
C THR A 76 -11.66 6.88 6.62
N PHE A 77 -10.99 7.60 7.53
CA PHE A 77 -10.32 6.97 8.67
C PHE A 77 -11.36 6.53 9.70
N LYS A 78 -11.53 5.22 9.90
CA LYS A 78 -12.06 4.73 11.17
C LYS A 78 -10.90 4.75 12.17
N ILE A 79 -10.84 5.80 13.00
CA ILE A 79 -10.00 5.75 14.19
C ILE A 79 -10.64 4.71 15.10
N SER A 80 -10.10 3.49 15.09
CA SER A 80 -10.40 2.50 16.11
C SER A 80 -9.97 3.11 17.44
N LYS A 81 -10.92 3.62 18.21
CA LYS A 81 -10.70 3.95 19.61
C LYS A 81 -10.48 2.61 20.32
N ASP A 82 -9.24 2.13 20.36
CA ASP A 82 -8.85 1.13 21.34
C ASP A 82 -9.15 1.74 22.72
N LYS A 83 -10.24 1.27 23.32
CA LYS A 83 -10.59 1.60 24.70
C LYS A 83 -9.47 1.03 25.57
N LYS A 84 -8.77 1.93 26.25
CA LYS A 84 -7.89 1.66 27.39
C LYS A 84 -8.52 0.70 28.38
#